data_AF-A0A7I8VMM4-F1
#
_entry.id   AF-A0A7I8VMM4-F1
#
_cell.length_a   1.000
_cell.length_b   1.000
_cell.length_c   1.000
_cell.angle_alpha   90.00
_cell.angle_beta   90.00
_cell.angle_gamma   90.00
#
_symmetry.space_group_name_H-M   'P 1'
#
loop_
_entity.id
_entity.type
_entity.pdbx_description
1 polymer ?
#
loop_
_entity_poly.entity_id
_entity_poly.type
_entity_poly.pdbx_seq_one_letter_code
_entity_poly.pdbx_strand_id
1 'polypeptide(L)'
;MPPKKKKGKKGKKKKEKAPQKTWEEALLEYHISLIEKRIDDTRYELRGLEEKNDRNKQKIERLTEERDEHSRNLLAEAKVYERELSEQEIVTEEQVIAVMKDKYKSEEKEKADIKNLKSAYARIETEIIKVQKDVDYWTEYKNKGQSDHSKQIMLLEQEIKDMEESFDEMERYLHVSHERATRDLQLTVRSEIEKQKEVATEKAMAKLDKDSRLEVIDNDWLRKEVDIHKHDADNAAVEVEELEKDNIRIMEELFQCHRDDLKISQRFYLTQFEDGENLDERSLLEIDLQDLSIHDAKRGSQHEIKPWTEENLTQKNITQKLKRLFTPVEDDRESDYDGDNKDGEESDDEDPFGNYFQFDDEDFDDYLQLGPVELKMLQVVGSKMPIYKPKTPSADEIKSLDYKPENWPISSTMLKKALTGGAT
;
A
#
# COMPACT_ATOMS: atom_id res chain seq x y z
N MET A 1 -108.08 9.31 25.65
CA MET A 1 -108.90 10.18 26.53
C MET A 1 -110.39 9.94 26.25
N PRO A 2 -111.22 9.98 27.31
CA PRO A 2 -112.67 9.67 27.34
C PRO A 2 -113.49 10.82 26.67
N PRO A 3 -114.85 10.82 26.51
CA PRO A 3 -115.81 10.25 27.46
C PRO A 3 -117.20 9.75 26.99
N LYS A 4 -117.80 9.02 27.94
CA LYS A 4 -119.22 8.83 28.29
C LYS A 4 -120.17 9.97 27.87
N LYS A 5 -121.44 9.64 27.52
CA LYS A 5 -122.65 9.93 28.33
C LYS A 5 -124.00 9.59 27.66
N LYS A 6 -124.87 8.97 28.49
CA LYS A 6 -126.31 9.24 28.77
C LYS A 6 -127.34 9.14 27.63
N LYS A 7 -128.31 8.20 27.71
CA LYS A 7 -129.58 8.15 28.51
C LYS A 7 -130.75 8.96 27.91
N GLY A 8 -131.89 8.26 27.75
CA GLY A 8 -133.24 8.82 27.60
C GLY A 8 -133.91 8.33 26.31
N LYS A 9 -134.75 7.29 26.24
CA LYS A 9 -135.99 6.88 26.93
C LYS A 9 -137.27 7.60 26.43
N LYS A 10 -138.15 6.78 25.83
CA LYS A 10 -139.62 6.84 25.63
C LYS A 10 -140.17 7.53 24.37
N GLY A 11 -140.86 6.72 23.55
CA GLY A 11 -141.81 7.18 22.53
C GLY A 11 -142.46 6.03 21.78
N LYS A 12 -143.46 5.40 22.39
CA LYS A 12 -144.22 4.23 21.93
C LYS A 12 -145.28 4.68 20.89
N LYS A 13 -145.21 4.24 19.63
CA LYS A 13 -146.36 4.24 18.69
C LYS A 13 -146.16 3.19 17.59
N LYS A 14 -147.16 2.29 17.49
CA LYS A 14 -147.45 1.31 16.42
C LYS A 14 -146.31 0.31 16.13
N LYS A 15 -146.36 -0.94 16.58
CA LYS A 15 -147.30 -2.00 16.12
C LYS A 15 -147.56 -1.92 14.61
N GLU A 16 -146.49 -1.87 13.83
CA GLU A 16 -146.44 -2.62 12.57
C GLU A 16 -145.45 -3.73 12.80
N LYS A 17 -145.87 -4.95 12.51
CA LYS A 17 -145.11 -6.16 12.77
C LYS A 17 -143.75 -5.95 12.09
N ALA A 18 -142.67 -5.83 12.87
CA ALA A 18 -141.43 -6.44 12.41
C ALA A 18 -141.89 -7.86 12.05
N PRO A 19 -141.89 -8.24 10.76
CA PRO A 19 -142.29 -9.57 10.42
C PRO A 19 -141.43 -10.44 11.34
N GLN A 20 -142.05 -11.38 12.05
CA GLN A 20 -141.28 -12.58 12.39
C GLN A 20 -140.57 -12.89 11.09
N LYS A 21 -139.24 -12.71 10.99
CA LYS A 21 -138.52 -12.83 9.72
C LYS A 21 -139.12 -14.07 9.10
N THR A 22 -139.97 -13.89 8.10
CA THR A 22 -140.68 -15.03 7.55
C THR A 22 -139.52 -15.83 7.03
N TRP A 23 -139.44 -17.10 7.38
CA TRP A 23 -138.26 -17.90 7.07
C TRP A 23 -137.87 -17.74 5.57
N GLU A 24 -138.86 -17.46 4.72
CA GLU A 24 -138.79 -16.99 3.33
C GLU A 24 -137.99 -15.69 3.09
N GLU A 25 -138.23 -14.60 3.83
CA GLU A 25 -137.46 -13.34 3.70
C GLU A 25 -136.03 -13.46 4.22
N ALA A 26 -135.82 -14.18 5.33
CA ALA A 26 -134.47 -14.49 5.81
C ALA A 26 -133.70 -15.38 4.82
N LEU A 27 -134.41 -16.29 4.15
CA LEU A 27 -133.87 -17.16 3.11
C LEU A 27 -133.53 -16.38 1.84
N LEU A 28 -134.35 -15.40 1.44
CA LEU A 28 -134.07 -14.52 0.31
C LEU A 28 -132.89 -13.59 0.59
N GLU A 29 -132.78 -13.01 1.78
CA GLU A 29 -131.64 -12.18 2.18
C GLU A 29 -130.35 -13.01 2.27
N TYR A 30 -130.44 -14.26 2.73
CA TYR A 30 -129.34 -15.23 2.65
C TYR A 30 -128.99 -15.57 1.19
N HIS A 31 -129.98 -15.73 0.32
CA HIS A 31 -129.74 -16.01 -1.10
C HIS A 31 -129.12 -14.82 -1.83
N ILE A 32 -129.58 -13.60 -1.54
CA ILE A 32 -129.02 -12.35 -2.06
C ILE A 32 -127.59 -12.19 -1.57
N SER A 33 -127.31 -12.35 -0.28
CA SER A 33 -125.93 -12.27 0.24
C SER A 33 -125.02 -13.36 -0.31
N LEU A 34 -125.54 -14.56 -0.62
CA LEU A 34 -124.78 -15.61 -1.31
C LEU A 34 -124.44 -15.21 -2.76
N ILE A 35 -125.39 -14.59 -3.47
CA ILE A 35 -125.18 -14.08 -4.83
C ILE A 35 -124.23 -12.89 -4.81
N GLU A 36 -124.38 -11.94 -3.89
CA GLU A 36 -123.48 -10.80 -3.71
C GLU A 36 -122.07 -11.26 -3.39
N LYS A 37 -121.92 -12.23 -2.47
CA LYS A 37 -120.61 -12.84 -2.19
C LYS A 37 -120.02 -13.48 -3.45
N ARG A 38 -120.82 -14.20 -4.25
CA ARG A 38 -120.37 -14.77 -5.53
C ARG A 38 -120.01 -13.69 -6.56
N ILE A 39 -120.74 -12.57 -6.59
CA ILE A 39 -120.42 -11.42 -7.44
C ILE A 39 -119.11 -10.77 -6.98
N ASP A 40 -118.89 -10.64 -5.68
CA ASP A 40 -117.66 -10.06 -5.15
C ASP A 40 -116.46 -11.00 -5.35
N ASP A 41 -116.65 -12.32 -5.18
CA ASP A 41 -115.64 -13.34 -5.50
C ASP A 41 -115.26 -13.27 -7.00
N THR A 42 -116.25 -13.23 -7.90
CA THR A 42 -116.00 -13.11 -9.35
C THR A 42 -115.40 -11.76 -9.74
N ARG A 43 -115.78 -10.65 -9.10
CA ARG A 43 -115.14 -9.34 -9.30
C ARG A 43 -113.69 -9.34 -8.82
N TYR A 44 -113.40 -10.01 -7.72
CA TYR A 44 -112.04 -10.18 -7.23
C TYR A 44 -111.19 -11.02 -8.21
N GLU A 45 -111.76 -12.11 -8.73
CA GLU A 45 -111.13 -12.91 -9.79
C GLU A 45 -110.90 -12.08 -11.07
N LEU A 46 -111.88 -11.28 -11.50
CA LEU A 46 -111.79 -10.44 -12.69
C LEU A 46 -110.70 -9.37 -12.51
N ARG A 47 -110.63 -8.71 -11.36
CA ARG A 47 -109.55 -7.77 -11.02
C ARG A 47 -108.19 -8.47 -11.01
N GLY A 48 -108.11 -9.68 -10.45
CA GLY A 48 -106.89 -10.48 -10.46
C GLY A 48 -106.45 -10.88 -11.87
N LEU A 49 -107.40 -11.12 -12.79
CA LEU A 49 -107.13 -11.39 -14.20
C LEU A 49 -106.72 -10.12 -14.95
N GLU A 50 -107.34 -8.98 -14.68
CA GLU A 50 -106.94 -7.68 -15.24
C GLU A 50 -105.51 -7.32 -14.83
N GLU A 51 -105.17 -7.43 -13.54
CA GLU A 51 -103.80 -7.22 -13.06
C GLU A 51 -102.80 -8.19 -13.70
N LYS A 52 -103.17 -9.46 -13.89
CA LYS A 52 -102.33 -10.44 -14.60
C LYS A 52 -102.16 -10.06 -16.07
N ASN A 53 -103.22 -9.59 -16.72
CA ASN A 53 -103.19 -9.15 -18.11
C ASN A 53 -102.28 -7.93 -18.27
N ASP A 54 -102.36 -6.96 -17.36
CA ASP A 54 -101.51 -5.76 -17.41
C ASP A 54 -100.04 -6.07 -17.10
N ARG A 55 -99.76 -6.99 -16.16
CA ARG A 55 -98.39 -7.51 -15.95
C ARG A 55 -97.86 -8.21 -17.19
N ASN A 56 -98.72 -8.98 -17.89
CA ASN A 56 -98.32 -9.65 -19.12
C ASN A 56 -98.07 -8.65 -20.26
N LYS A 57 -98.88 -7.60 -20.40
CA LYS A 57 -98.65 -6.54 -21.39
C LYS A 57 -97.32 -5.83 -21.14
N GLN A 58 -97.04 -5.42 -19.90
CA GLN A 58 -95.76 -4.80 -19.54
C GLN A 58 -94.58 -5.74 -19.81
N LYS A 59 -94.73 -7.04 -19.55
CA LYS A 59 -93.71 -8.04 -19.86
C LYS A 59 -93.48 -8.16 -21.37
N ILE A 60 -94.55 -8.19 -22.17
CA ILE A 60 -94.44 -8.23 -23.62
C ILE A 60 -93.76 -6.97 -24.14
N GLU A 61 -94.14 -5.80 -23.64
CA GLU A 61 -93.56 -4.51 -24.04
C GLU A 61 -92.05 -4.47 -23.77
N ARG A 62 -91.60 -4.85 -22.57
CA ARG A 62 -90.17 -4.98 -22.26
C ARG A 62 -89.45 -5.97 -23.17
N LEU A 63 -90.06 -7.14 -23.41
CA LEU A 63 -89.47 -8.14 -24.30
C LEU A 63 -89.37 -7.64 -25.75
N THR A 64 -90.34 -6.82 -26.20
CA THR A 64 -90.26 -6.21 -27.53
C THR A 64 -89.21 -5.11 -27.60
N GLU A 65 -89.06 -4.30 -26.55
CA GLU A 65 -87.99 -3.29 -26.44
C GLU A 65 -86.61 -3.97 -26.44
N GLU A 66 -86.43 -5.01 -25.62
CA GLU A 66 -85.20 -5.82 -25.58
C GLU A 66 -84.90 -6.45 -26.95
N ARG A 67 -85.91 -7.01 -27.62
CA ARG A 67 -85.77 -7.56 -28.97
C ARG A 67 -85.36 -6.48 -29.97
N ASP A 68 -85.97 -5.31 -29.90
CA ASP A 68 -85.72 -4.21 -30.84
C ASP A 68 -84.36 -3.56 -30.57
N GLU A 69 -83.89 -3.51 -29.33
CA GLU A 69 -82.53 -3.12 -28.95
C GLU A 69 -81.51 -4.14 -29.45
N HIS A 70 -81.76 -5.44 -29.27
CA HIS A 70 -80.89 -6.49 -29.77
C HIS A 70 -80.77 -6.43 -31.30
N SER A 71 -81.90 -6.25 -32.00
CA SER A 71 -81.93 -6.06 -33.45
C SER A 71 -81.12 -4.84 -33.89
N ARG A 72 -81.26 -3.70 -33.19
CA ARG A 72 -80.47 -2.48 -33.45
C ARG A 72 -78.98 -2.70 -33.22
N ASN A 73 -78.60 -3.38 -32.14
CA ASN A 73 -77.20 -3.68 -31.83
C ASN A 73 -76.59 -4.60 -32.89
N LEU A 74 -77.30 -5.65 -33.30
CA LEU A 74 -76.83 -6.57 -34.33
C LEU A 74 -76.64 -5.86 -35.69
N LEU A 75 -77.55 -4.95 -36.05
CA LEU A 75 -77.40 -4.12 -37.24
C LEU A 75 -76.23 -3.13 -37.14
N ALA A 76 -75.95 -2.60 -35.95
CA ALA A 76 -74.80 -1.73 -35.73
C ALA A 76 -73.48 -2.52 -35.86
N GLU A 77 -73.42 -3.71 -35.27
CA GLU A 77 -72.27 -4.61 -35.36
C GLU A 77 -72.01 -5.04 -36.81
N ALA A 78 -73.05 -5.45 -37.53
CA ALA A 78 -72.95 -5.80 -38.95
C ALA A 78 -72.40 -4.63 -39.80
N LYS A 79 -72.82 -3.39 -39.52
CA LYS A 79 -72.29 -2.20 -40.21
C LYS A 79 -70.84 -1.88 -39.83
N VAL A 80 -70.40 -2.20 -38.61
CA VAL A 80 -68.99 -2.06 -38.21
C VAL A 80 -68.16 -3.07 -38.99
N TYR A 81 -68.56 -4.34 -39.04
CA TYR A 81 -67.87 -5.35 -39.84
C TYR A 81 -67.84 -5.02 -41.33
N GLU A 82 -68.92 -4.48 -41.89
CA GLU A 82 -68.95 -4.05 -43.30
C GLU A 82 -67.96 -2.90 -43.56
N ARG A 83 -67.82 -1.96 -42.61
CA ARG A 83 -66.80 -0.90 -42.69
C ARG A 83 -65.40 -1.47 -42.57
N GLU A 84 -65.13 -2.30 -41.58
CA GLU A 84 -63.82 -2.96 -41.40
C GLU A 84 -63.42 -3.76 -42.64
N LEU A 85 -64.38 -4.47 -43.26
CA LEU A 85 -64.14 -5.24 -44.48
C LEU A 85 -63.90 -4.33 -45.70
N SER A 86 -64.55 -3.15 -45.75
CA SER A 86 -64.34 -2.16 -46.80
C SER A 86 -63.05 -1.35 -46.63
N GLU A 87 -62.60 -1.16 -45.38
CA GLU A 87 -61.34 -0.51 -45.01
C GLU A 87 -60.14 -1.45 -45.16
N GLN A 88 -60.36 -2.77 -45.14
CA GLN A 88 -59.37 -3.75 -45.57
C GLN A 88 -59.10 -3.60 -47.06
N GLU A 89 -58.08 -2.81 -47.36
CA GLU A 89 -57.51 -2.64 -48.69
C GLU A 89 -57.14 -4.01 -49.26
N ILE A 90 -57.63 -4.32 -50.47
CA ILE A 90 -57.37 -5.60 -51.15
C ILE A 90 -55.88 -5.65 -51.48
N VAL A 91 -55.10 -6.28 -50.60
CA VAL A 91 -53.67 -6.46 -50.80
C VAL A 91 -53.47 -7.39 -52.00
N THR A 92 -52.82 -6.87 -53.02
CA THR A 92 -52.48 -7.66 -54.21
C THR A 92 -51.47 -8.75 -53.84
N GLU A 93 -51.59 -9.93 -54.46
CA GLU A 93 -50.66 -11.05 -54.22
C GLU A 93 -49.19 -10.64 -54.41
N GLU A 94 -48.92 -9.72 -55.35
CA GLU A 94 -47.59 -9.19 -55.63
C GLU A 94 -46.99 -8.40 -54.45
N GLN A 95 -47.79 -7.60 -53.75
CA GLN A 95 -47.36 -6.84 -52.57
C GLN A 95 -47.04 -7.78 -51.41
N VAL A 96 -47.87 -8.82 -51.20
CA VAL A 96 -47.59 -9.84 -50.18
C VAL A 96 -46.30 -10.59 -50.52
N ILE A 97 -46.12 -10.99 -51.78
CA ILE A 97 -44.91 -11.68 -52.25
C ILE A 97 -43.67 -10.78 -52.08
N ALA A 98 -43.77 -9.48 -52.35
CA ALA A 98 -42.67 -8.54 -52.16
C ALA A 98 -42.27 -8.41 -50.68
N VAL A 99 -43.24 -8.18 -49.79
CA VAL A 99 -42.99 -8.09 -48.33
C VAL A 99 -42.43 -9.40 -47.79
N MET A 100 -42.94 -10.56 -48.26
CA MET A 100 -42.43 -11.87 -47.86
C MET A 100 -40.99 -12.11 -48.32
N LYS A 101 -40.64 -11.70 -49.56
CA LYS A 101 -39.26 -11.77 -50.06
C LYS A 101 -38.32 -10.87 -49.26
N ASP A 102 -38.76 -9.68 -48.86
CA ASP A 102 -37.93 -8.77 -48.07
C ASP A 102 -37.77 -9.23 -46.63
N LYS A 103 -38.81 -9.80 -46.01
CA LYS A 103 -38.69 -10.51 -44.71
C LYS A 103 -37.69 -11.65 -44.79
N TYR A 104 -37.77 -12.48 -45.84
CA TYR A 104 -36.83 -13.58 -46.04
C TYR A 104 -35.38 -13.09 -46.16
N LYS A 105 -35.15 -12.02 -46.93
CA LYS A 105 -33.80 -11.40 -47.03
C LYS A 105 -33.33 -10.83 -45.69
N SER A 106 -34.22 -10.26 -44.88
CA SER A 106 -33.88 -9.77 -43.53
C SER A 106 -33.46 -10.92 -42.64
N GLU A 107 -34.24 -12.01 -42.62
CA GLU A 107 -33.90 -13.21 -41.86
C GLU A 107 -32.58 -13.84 -42.33
N GLU A 108 -32.29 -13.82 -43.63
CA GLU A 108 -31.04 -14.33 -44.17
C GLU A 108 -29.84 -13.47 -43.72
N LYS A 109 -29.98 -12.15 -43.70
CA LYS A 109 -28.97 -11.23 -43.15
C LYS A 109 -28.76 -11.47 -41.66
N GLU A 110 -29.83 -11.56 -40.87
CA GLU A 110 -29.75 -11.84 -39.43
C GLU A 110 -29.08 -13.20 -39.16
N LYS A 111 -29.40 -14.23 -39.95
CA LYS A 111 -28.72 -15.53 -39.86
C LYS A 111 -27.23 -15.44 -40.20
N ALA A 112 -26.86 -14.64 -41.20
CA ALA A 112 -25.47 -14.40 -41.55
C ALA A 112 -24.74 -13.64 -40.42
N ASP A 113 -25.37 -12.64 -39.82
CA ASP A 113 -24.83 -11.87 -38.71
C ASP A 113 -24.65 -12.74 -37.46
N ILE A 114 -25.64 -13.59 -37.12
CA ILE A 114 -25.52 -14.57 -36.04
C ILE A 114 -24.36 -15.53 -36.30
N LYS A 115 -24.18 -16.00 -37.55
CA LYS A 115 -23.06 -16.88 -37.90
C LYS A 115 -21.72 -16.16 -37.75
N ASN A 116 -21.63 -14.91 -38.19
CA ASN A 116 -20.42 -14.08 -38.03
C ASN A 116 -20.10 -13.86 -36.55
N LEU A 117 -21.10 -13.49 -35.74
CA LEU A 117 -20.96 -13.34 -34.29
C LEU A 117 -20.50 -14.64 -33.62
N LYS A 118 -21.07 -15.78 -34.00
CA LYS A 118 -20.62 -17.10 -33.50
C LYS A 118 -19.16 -17.38 -33.86
N SER A 119 -18.73 -17.05 -35.09
CA SER A 119 -17.33 -17.22 -35.49
C SER A 119 -16.39 -16.27 -34.75
N ALA A 120 -16.82 -15.04 -34.46
CA ALA A 120 -16.05 -14.08 -33.68
C ALA A 120 -15.95 -14.50 -32.21
N TYR A 121 -17.04 -15.00 -31.63
CA TYR A 121 -17.06 -15.56 -30.28
C TYR A 121 -16.09 -16.73 -30.15
N ALA A 122 -16.13 -17.68 -31.09
CA ALA A 122 -15.19 -18.81 -31.10
C ALA A 122 -13.73 -18.34 -31.21
N ARG A 123 -13.46 -17.30 -31.99
CA ARG A 123 -12.11 -16.71 -32.07
C ARG A 123 -11.65 -16.16 -30.72
N ILE A 124 -12.50 -15.36 -30.08
CA ILE A 124 -12.22 -14.77 -28.76
C ILE A 124 -12.04 -15.86 -27.72
N GLU A 125 -12.86 -16.91 -27.72
CA GLU A 125 -12.74 -18.03 -26.78
C GLU A 125 -11.39 -18.75 -26.93
N THR A 126 -10.89 -18.95 -28.15
CA THR A 126 -9.54 -19.48 -28.35
C THR A 126 -8.43 -18.54 -27.87
N GLU A 127 -8.65 -17.23 -27.93
CA GLU A 127 -7.71 -16.21 -27.44
C GLU A 127 -7.70 -16.18 -25.91
N ILE A 128 -8.87 -16.25 -25.27
CA ILE A 128 -9.03 -16.39 -23.82
C ILE A 128 -8.29 -17.63 -23.32
N ILE A 129 -8.44 -18.78 -23.99
CA ILE A 129 -7.73 -20.01 -23.60
C ILE A 129 -6.20 -19.85 -23.69
N LYS A 130 -5.69 -19.09 -24.68
CA LYS A 130 -4.24 -18.82 -24.77
C LYS A 130 -3.77 -17.92 -23.64
N VAL A 131 -4.48 -16.82 -23.39
CA VAL A 131 -4.17 -15.91 -22.28
C VAL A 131 -4.25 -16.64 -20.95
N GLN A 132 -5.23 -17.53 -20.77
CA GLN A 132 -5.35 -18.34 -19.56
C GLN A 132 -4.12 -19.23 -19.35
N LYS A 133 -3.62 -19.89 -20.40
CA LYS A 133 -2.38 -20.69 -20.31
C LYS A 133 -1.17 -19.83 -19.94
N ASP A 134 -1.07 -18.62 -20.47
CA ASP A 134 0.01 -17.70 -20.13
C ASP A 134 -0.10 -17.26 -18.66
N VAL A 135 -1.31 -16.95 -18.19
CA VAL A 135 -1.58 -16.63 -16.77
C VAL A 135 -1.20 -17.82 -15.89
N ASP A 136 -1.64 -19.03 -16.22
CA ASP A 136 -1.31 -20.25 -15.48
C ASP A 136 0.21 -20.43 -15.40
N TYR A 137 0.93 -20.29 -16.53
CA TYR A 137 2.40 -20.32 -16.56
C TYR A 137 3.04 -19.28 -15.63
N TRP A 138 2.57 -18.03 -15.67
CA TRP A 138 3.12 -16.98 -14.80
C TRP A 138 2.79 -17.22 -13.32
N THR A 139 1.64 -17.81 -13.00
CA THR A 139 1.30 -18.19 -11.62
C THR A 139 2.18 -19.33 -11.12
N GLU A 140 2.44 -20.35 -11.94
CA GLU A 140 3.37 -21.43 -11.63
C GLU A 140 4.79 -20.91 -11.43
N TYR A 141 5.22 -19.99 -12.30
CA TYR A 141 6.50 -19.34 -12.17
C TYR A 141 6.59 -18.51 -10.89
N LYS A 142 5.57 -17.70 -10.57
CA LYS A 142 5.53 -16.92 -9.33
C LYS A 142 5.60 -17.81 -8.08
N ASN A 143 4.87 -18.92 -8.07
CA ASN A 143 4.77 -19.79 -6.90
C ASN A 143 6.01 -20.68 -6.70
N LYS A 144 6.58 -21.21 -7.79
CA LYS A 144 7.68 -22.19 -7.73
C LYS A 144 8.95 -21.70 -8.42
N GLY A 145 8.82 -21.27 -9.68
CA GLY A 145 9.97 -20.86 -10.51
C GLY A 145 10.78 -19.72 -9.89
N GLN A 146 10.13 -18.76 -9.25
CA GLN A 146 10.78 -17.64 -8.55
C GLN A 146 11.66 -18.13 -7.40
N SER A 147 11.18 -19.11 -6.62
CA SER A 147 11.96 -19.67 -5.51
C SER A 147 13.17 -20.46 -6.02
N ASP A 148 13.01 -21.25 -7.07
CA ASP A 148 14.08 -22.07 -7.62
C ASP A 148 15.14 -21.23 -8.33
N HIS A 149 14.75 -20.24 -9.14
CA HIS A 149 15.69 -19.28 -9.72
C HIS A 149 16.35 -18.41 -8.65
N SER A 150 15.63 -18.01 -7.60
CA SER A 150 16.23 -17.28 -6.48
C SER A 150 17.32 -18.10 -5.79
N LYS A 151 17.07 -19.38 -5.48
CA LYS A 151 18.10 -20.29 -4.94
C LYS A 151 19.27 -20.45 -5.90
N GLN A 152 19.01 -20.60 -7.20
CA GLN A 152 20.08 -20.71 -8.19
C GLN A 152 20.93 -19.45 -8.25
N ILE A 153 20.32 -18.27 -8.23
CA ILE A 153 21.03 -16.99 -8.18
C ILE A 153 21.86 -16.89 -6.91
N MET A 154 21.28 -17.21 -5.75
CA MET A 154 22.01 -17.21 -4.48
C MET A 154 23.22 -18.15 -4.49
N LEU A 155 23.08 -19.35 -5.05
CA LEU A 155 24.19 -20.30 -5.19
C LEU A 155 25.27 -19.76 -6.11
N LEU A 156 24.91 -19.17 -7.25
CA LEU A 156 25.88 -18.58 -8.17
C LEU A 156 26.58 -17.36 -7.57
N GLU A 157 25.87 -16.50 -6.84
CA GLU A 157 26.46 -15.37 -6.12
C GLU A 157 27.43 -15.83 -5.04
N GLN A 158 27.09 -16.93 -4.33
CA GLN A 158 27.99 -17.54 -3.37
C GLN A 158 29.22 -18.13 -4.08
N GLU A 159 29.05 -18.88 -5.16
CA GLU A 159 30.17 -19.42 -5.95
C GLU A 159 31.09 -18.32 -6.47
N ILE A 160 30.55 -17.17 -6.88
CA ILE A 160 31.34 -16.01 -7.29
C ILE A 160 32.17 -15.47 -6.12
N LYS A 161 31.57 -15.30 -4.94
CA LYS A 161 32.30 -14.86 -3.74
C LYS A 161 33.39 -15.85 -3.34
N ASP A 162 33.08 -17.14 -3.30
CA ASP A 162 34.04 -18.18 -2.96
C ASP A 162 35.21 -18.19 -3.98
N MET A 163 34.92 -17.97 -5.28
CA MET A 163 35.95 -17.80 -6.30
C MET A 163 36.80 -16.56 -6.05
N GLU A 164 36.20 -15.39 -5.77
CA GLU A 164 36.91 -14.15 -5.45
C GLU A 164 37.82 -14.31 -4.23
N GLU A 165 37.34 -14.92 -3.14
CA GLU A 165 38.15 -15.22 -1.97
C GLU A 165 39.32 -16.15 -2.31
N SER A 166 39.09 -17.19 -3.12
CA SER A 166 40.16 -18.09 -3.57
C SER A 166 41.19 -17.38 -4.47
N PHE A 167 40.75 -16.42 -5.28
CA PHE A 167 41.64 -15.60 -6.10
C PHE A 167 42.49 -14.67 -5.24
N ASP A 168 41.90 -14.02 -4.24
CA ASP A 168 42.61 -13.17 -3.28
C ASP A 168 43.65 -13.96 -2.47
N GLU A 169 43.30 -15.17 -2.02
CA GLU A 169 44.23 -16.05 -1.31
C GLU A 169 45.41 -16.46 -2.21
N MET A 170 45.13 -16.82 -3.46
CA MET A 170 46.15 -17.15 -4.44
C MET A 170 47.03 -15.94 -4.77
N GLU A 171 46.45 -14.75 -4.92
CA GLU A 171 47.20 -13.51 -5.14
C GLU A 171 48.13 -13.24 -3.95
N ARG A 172 47.62 -13.32 -2.71
CA ARG A 172 48.44 -13.14 -1.50
C ARG A 172 49.56 -14.17 -1.44
N TYR A 173 49.28 -15.44 -1.74
CA TYR A 173 50.30 -16.48 -1.78
C TYR A 173 51.39 -16.18 -2.82
N LEU A 174 50.99 -15.81 -4.03
CA LEU A 174 51.92 -15.47 -5.11
C LEU A 174 52.76 -14.24 -4.77
N HIS A 175 52.16 -13.21 -4.17
CA HIS A 175 52.86 -12.01 -3.73
C HIS A 175 53.90 -12.35 -2.66
N VAL A 176 53.52 -13.07 -1.61
CA VAL A 176 54.44 -13.47 -0.53
C VAL A 176 55.57 -14.37 -1.05
N SER A 177 55.26 -15.29 -1.96
CA SER A 177 56.25 -16.17 -2.61
C SER A 177 57.22 -15.35 -3.48
N HIS A 178 56.71 -14.41 -4.26
CA HIS A 178 57.52 -13.52 -5.10
C HIS A 178 58.43 -12.62 -4.27
N GLU A 179 57.92 -12.02 -3.20
CA GLU A 179 58.74 -11.23 -2.29
C GLU A 179 59.82 -12.08 -1.61
N ARG A 180 59.51 -13.32 -1.22
CA ARG A 180 60.50 -14.24 -0.66
C ARG A 180 61.60 -14.53 -1.66
N ALA A 181 61.24 -14.91 -2.89
CA ALA A 181 62.22 -15.13 -3.95
C ALA A 181 63.07 -13.89 -4.24
N THR A 182 62.45 -12.70 -4.23
CA THR A 182 63.15 -11.42 -4.43
C THR A 182 64.11 -11.13 -3.28
N ARG A 183 63.71 -11.35 -2.03
CA ARG A 183 64.57 -11.18 -0.85
C ARG A 183 65.76 -12.15 -0.89
N ASP A 184 65.52 -13.41 -1.23
CA ASP A 184 66.58 -14.43 -1.35
C ASP A 184 67.56 -14.07 -2.48
N LEU A 185 67.04 -13.60 -3.62
CA LEU A 185 67.87 -13.10 -4.72
C LEU A 185 68.68 -11.87 -4.30
N GLN A 186 68.08 -10.92 -3.58
CA GLN A 186 68.82 -9.76 -3.06
C GLN A 186 69.92 -10.17 -2.08
N LEU A 187 69.67 -11.13 -1.18
CA LEU A 187 70.68 -11.62 -0.24
C LEU A 187 71.83 -12.33 -0.96
N THR A 188 71.52 -13.21 -1.91
CA THR A 188 72.54 -13.91 -2.71
C THR A 188 73.36 -12.92 -3.56
N VAL A 189 72.71 -11.95 -4.21
CA VAL A 189 73.39 -10.88 -4.96
C VAL A 189 74.28 -10.03 -4.05
N ARG A 190 73.81 -9.64 -2.86
CA ARG A 190 74.63 -8.89 -1.89
C ARG A 190 75.86 -9.68 -1.45
N SER A 191 75.69 -10.96 -1.11
CA SER A 191 76.80 -11.83 -0.74
C SER A 191 77.81 -11.97 -1.87
N GLU A 192 77.35 -12.13 -3.11
CA GLU A 192 78.23 -12.26 -4.26
C GLU A 192 78.96 -10.94 -4.59
N ILE A 193 78.29 -9.80 -4.43
CA ILE A 193 78.93 -8.47 -4.53
C ILE A 193 80.03 -8.34 -3.47
N GLU A 194 79.79 -8.75 -2.23
CA GLU A 194 80.78 -8.63 -1.17
C GLU A 194 82.02 -9.50 -1.44
N LYS A 195 81.81 -10.76 -1.86
CA LYS A 195 82.92 -11.61 -2.33
C LYS A 195 83.67 -10.99 -3.50
N GLN A 196 82.95 -10.39 -4.45
CA GLN A 196 83.61 -9.70 -5.57
C GLN A 196 84.42 -8.49 -5.11
N LYS A 197 83.95 -7.74 -4.10
CA LYS A 197 84.73 -6.67 -3.49
C LYS A 197 85.97 -7.21 -2.82
N GLU A 198 85.88 -8.28 -2.03
CA GLU A 198 87.02 -8.94 -1.39
C GLU A 198 88.06 -9.39 -2.43
N VAL A 199 87.64 -10.07 -3.50
CA VAL A 199 88.55 -10.49 -4.57
C VAL A 199 89.16 -9.28 -5.29
N ALA A 200 88.39 -8.20 -5.48
CA ALA A 200 88.89 -6.98 -6.10
C ALA A 200 89.91 -6.25 -5.20
N THR A 201 89.67 -6.17 -3.89
CA THR A 201 90.59 -5.56 -2.93
C THR A 201 91.86 -6.39 -2.79
N GLU A 202 91.77 -7.72 -2.70
CA GLU A 202 92.92 -8.61 -2.69
C GLU A 202 93.77 -8.45 -3.96
N LYS A 203 93.13 -8.44 -5.14
CA LYS A 203 93.82 -8.25 -6.41
C LYS A 203 94.45 -6.87 -6.54
N ALA A 204 93.83 -5.84 -5.96
CA ALA A 204 94.41 -4.50 -5.88
C ALA A 204 95.63 -4.51 -4.95
N MET A 205 95.49 -5.05 -3.73
CA MET A 205 96.58 -5.19 -2.76
C MET A 205 97.76 -5.99 -3.30
N ALA A 206 97.53 -7.03 -4.10
CA ALA A 206 98.59 -7.82 -4.71
C ALA A 206 99.40 -7.05 -5.76
N LYS A 207 98.85 -5.98 -6.34
CA LYS A 207 99.51 -5.12 -7.31
C LYS A 207 100.20 -3.90 -6.68
N LEU A 208 99.90 -3.58 -5.43
CA LEU A 208 100.52 -2.48 -4.70
C LEU A 208 101.95 -2.84 -4.27
N ASP A 209 102.76 -1.80 -4.03
CA ASP A 209 104.06 -1.96 -3.40
C ASP A 209 103.90 -2.38 -1.92
N LYS A 210 104.98 -2.93 -1.34
CA LYS A 210 105.01 -3.41 0.05
C LYS A 210 104.68 -2.29 1.04
N ASP A 211 105.21 -1.09 0.86
CA ASP A 211 105.01 0.06 1.76
C ASP A 211 103.58 0.57 1.65
N SER A 212 103.08 0.77 0.42
CA SER A 212 101.67 1.12 0.16
C SER A 212 100.68 0.12 0.78
N ARG A 213 100.98 -1.20 0.76
CA ARG A 213 100.13 -2.22 1.39
C ARG A 213 100.14 -2.13 2.91
N LEU A 214 101.30 -1.84 3.51
CA LEU A 214 101.41 -1.67 4.95
C LEU A 214 100.64 -0.44 5.42
N GLU A 215 100.68 0.67 4.67
CA GLU A 215 99.89 1.86 4.95
C GLU A 215 98.37 1.59 4.93
N VAL A 216 97.88 0.77 4.00
CA VAL A 216 96.45 0.40 3.96
C VAL A 216 96.06 -0.41 5.18
N ILE A 217 96.88 -1.40 5.58
CA ILE A 217 96.63 -2.22 6.77
C ILE A 217 96.67 -1.38 8.04
N ASP A 218 97.63 -0.45 8.14
CA ASP A 218 97.75 0.47 9.27
C ASP A 218 96.55 1.42 9.36
N ASN A 219 96.10 1.99 8.22
CA ASN A 219 94.88 2.80 8.17
C ASN A 219 93.62 1.99 8.57
N ASP A 220 93.50 0.73 8.16
CA ASP A 220 92.39 -0.13 8.56
C ASP A 220 92.43 -0.46 10.06
N TRP A 221 93.62 -0.66 10.62
CA TRP A 221 93.80 -0.83 12.06
C TRP A 221 93.44 0.44 12.82
N LEU A 222 93.97 1.60 12.40
CA LEU A 222 93.66 2.90 12.98
C LEU A 222 92.17 3.23 12.92
N ARG A 223 91.46 2.86 11.85
CA ARG A 223 90.01 3.03 11.75
C ARG A 223 89.27 2.22 12.81
N LYS A 224 89.62 0.95 12.99
CA LYS A 224 89.04 0.10 14.04
C LYS A 224 89.32 0.66 15.43
N GLU A 225 90.53 1.13 15.67
CA GLU A 225 90.93 1.71 16.95
C GLU A 225 90.16 3.01 17.23
N VAL A 226 90.01 3.88 16.22
CA VAL A 226 89.20 5.10 16.33
C VAL A 226 87.74 4.78 16.65
N ASP A 227 87.16 3.75 16.05
CA ASP A 227 85.78 3.37 16.33
C ASP A 227 85.60 2.79 17.74
N ILE A 228 86.59 2.06 18.26
CA ILE A 228 86.62 1.62 19.67
C ILE A 228 86.71 2.83 20.60
N HIS A 229 87.65 3.73 20.36
CA HIS A 229 87.80 4.93 21.20
C HIS A 229 86.57 5.85 21.16
N LYS A 230 85.88 5.95 20.02
CA LYS A 230 84.60 6.67 19.95
C LYS A 230 83.54 6.00 20.81
N HIS A 231 83.43 4.68 20.74
CA HIS A 231 82.47 3.95 21.57
C HIS A 231 82.78 4.11 23.07
N ASP A 232 84.06 4.04 23.46
CA ASP A 232 84.49 4.25 24.84
C ASP A 232 84.25 5.70 25.30
N ALA A 233 84.44 6.69 24.40
CA ALA A 233 84.15 8.09 24.68
C ALA A 233 82.64 8.34 24.86
N ASP A 234 81.80 7.73 24.01
CA ASP A 234 80.33 7.81 24.14
C ASP A 234 79.87 7.18 25.46
N ASN A 235 80.43 6.02 25.84
CA ASN A 235 80.13 5.37 27.12
C ASN A 235 80.57 6.23 28.32
N ALA A 236 81.78 6.79 28.28
CA ALA A 236 82.28 7.67 29.32
C ALA A 236 81.44 8.97 29.43
N ALA A 237 80.98 9.52 28.29
CA ALA A 237 80.10 10.67 28.28
C ALA A 237 78.76 10.37 28.98
N VAL A 238 78.18 9.18 28.73
CA VAL A 238 76.96 8.73 29.43
C VAL A 238 77.20 8.59 30.94
N GLU A 239 78.31 7.99 31.36
CA GLU A 239 78.64 7.84 32.78
C GLU A 239 78.84 9.21 33.46
N VAL A 240 79.50 10.15 32.80
CA VAL A 240 79.66 11.53 33.30
C VAL A 240 78.31 12.22 33.41
N GLU A 241 77.44 12.12 32.41
CA GLU A 241 76.08 12.68 32.48
C GLU A 241 75.26 12.09 33.65
N GLU A 242 75.40 10.79 33.91
CA GLU A 242 74.75 10.13 35.05
C GLU A 242 75.31 10.65 36.38
N LEU A 243 76.63 10.79 36.51
CA LEU A 243 77.27 11.35 37.69
C LEU A 243 76.91 12.83 37.91
N GLU A 244 76.80 13.62 36.85
CA GLU A 244 76.35 15.01 36.93
C GLU A 244 74.91 15.10 37.40
N LYS A 245 74.01 14.25 36.88
CA LYS A 245 72.62 14.17 37.35
C LYS A 245 72.55 13.78 38.82
N ASP A 246 73.32 12.78 39.23
CA ASP A 246 73.36 12.32 40.62
C ASP A 246 73.95 13.38 41.56
N ASN A 247 74.98 14.11 41.14
CA ASN A 247 75.55 15.21 41.91
C ASN A 247 74.55 16.37 42.06
N ILE A 248 73.86 16.75 40.98
CA ILE A 248 72.80 17.77 41.04
C ILE A 248 71.69 17.32 41.99
N ARG A 249 71.27 16.04 41.94
CA ARG A 249 70.27 15.48 42.87
C ARG A 249 70.74 15.57 44.32
N ILE A 250 71.96 15.15 44.62
CA ILE A 250 72.53 15.23 45.98
C ILE A 250 72.63 16.69 46.44
N MET A 251 73.03 17.60 45.57
CA MET A 251 73.07 19.04 45.87
C MET A 251 71.67 19.59 46.15
N GLU A 252 70.66 19.20 45.38
CA GLU A 252 69.26 19.55 45.62
C GLU A 252 68.77 19.03 46.98
N GLU A 253 69.07 17.78 47.32
CA GLU A 253 68.77 17.20 48.63
C GLU A 253 69.48 17.95 49.77
N LEU A 254 70.76 18.30 49.61
CA LEU A 254 71.51 19.09 50.58
C LEU A 254 70.92 20.50 50.76
N PHE A 255 70.55 21.17 49.67
CA PHE A 255 69.87 22.46 49.72
C PHE A 255 68.51 22.34 50.40
N GLN A 256 67.79 21.24 50.18
CA GLN A 256 66.51 21.00 50.81
C GLN A 256 66.67 20.78 52.32
N CYS A 257 67.63 19.96 52.73
CA CYS A 257 67.99 19.78 54.14
C CYS A 257 68.40 21.11 54.79
N HIS A 258 69.27 21.89 54.14
CA HIS A 258 69.68 23.20 54.65
C HIS A 258 68.51 24.18 54.76
N ARG A 259 67.60 24.18 53.77
CA ARG A 259 66.37 24.98 53.80
C ARG A 259 65.46 24.56 54.95
N ASP A 260 65.32 23.27 55.20
CA ASP A 260 64.48 22.75 56.27
C ASP A 260 65.11 23.00 57.64
N ASP A 261 66.42 22.86 57.80
CA ASP A 261 67.17 23.27 59.00
C ASP A 261 67.03 24.77 59.27
N LEU A 262 67.08 25.60 58.22
CA LEU A 262 66.84 27.03 58.33
C LEU A 262 65.40 27.33 58.74
N LYS A 263 64.40 26.63 58.20
CA LYS A 263 63.01 26.75 58.66
C LYS A 263 62.85 26.29 60.11
N ILE A 264 63.51 25.22 60.51
CA ILE A 264 63.46 24.72 61.91
C ILE A 264 64.06 25.76 62.84
N SER A 265 65.22 26.33 62.51
CA SER A 265 65.83 27.40 63.30
C SER A 265 64.99 28.68 63.27
N GLN A 266 64.45 29.10 62.13
CA GLN A 266 63.53 30.24 62.03
C GLN A 266 62.27 30.04 62.87
N ARG A 267 61.64 28.84 62.82
CA ARG A 267 60.52 28.48 63.70
C ARG A 267 60.93 28.53 65.16
N PHE A 268 62.09 27.98 65.52
CA PHE A 268 62.61 28.07 66.88
C PHE A 268 62.76 29.53 67.35
N TYR A 269 63.22 30.44 66.48
CA TYR A 269 63.27 31.87 66.79
C TYR A 269 61.87 32.50 66.86
N LEU A 270 60.97 32.21 65.91
CA LEU A 270 59.60 32.76 65.87
C LEU A 270 58.75 32.30 67.05
N THR A 271 58.86 31.04 67.48
CA THR A 271 58.13 30.51 68.64
C THR A 271 58.59 31.14 69.96
N GLN A 272 59.80 31.73 70.03
CA GLN A 272 60.21 32.55 71.18
C GLN A 272 59.52 33.93 71.21
N PHE A 273 58.89 34.35 70.11
CA PHE A 273 58.19 35.64 69.99
C PHE A 273 56.67 35.49 69.79
N GLU A 274 56.12 34.26 69.73
CA GLU A 274 54.69 33.99 69.52
C GLU A 274 53.78 34.34 70.71
N ASP A 275 54.33 34.75 71.86
CA ASP A 275 53.53 35.29 72.98
C ASP A 275 53.09 36.76 72.79
N GLY A 276 53.27 37.35 71.59
CA GLY A 276 52.90 38.75 71.35
C GLY A 276 52.67 39.13 69.89
N GLU A 277 51.39 39.09 69.51
CA GLU A 277 50.74 39.84 68.42
C GLU A 277 50.99 39.43 66.95
N ASN A 278 49.84 39.23 66.27
CA ASN A 278 49.65 39.05 64.83
C ASN A 278 50.46 40.03 63.99
N LEU A 279 51.28 39.50 63.07
CA LEU A 279 51.76 40.21 61.91
C LEU A 279 51.34 39.44 60.66
N ASP A 280 50.39 40.03 59.94
CA ASP A 280 49.81 39.56 58.70
C ASP A 280 50.87 39.05 57.70
N GLU A 281 50.51 37.94 57.06
CA GLU A 281 51.18 37.29 55.95
C GLU A 281 51.40 38.24 54.76
N ARG A 282 52.49 39.00 54.78
CA ARG A 282 53.15 39.50 53.57
C ARG A 282 54.59 39.90 53.90
N SER A 283 55.51 39.02 53.52
CA SER A 283 56.92 39.12 53.85
C SER A 283 57.54 40.35 53.18
N LEU A 284 58.15 41.20 54.00
CA LEU A 284 58.91 42.40 53.63
C LEU A 284 60.06 42.12 52.61
N LEU A 285 60.38 40.85 52.31
CA LEU A 285 61.45 40.44 51.41
C LEU A 285 61.05 40.30 49.93
N GLU A 286 59.76 40.29 49.58
CA GLU A 286 59.33 40.19 48.16
C GLU A 286 59.52 41.51 47.39
N ILE A 287 59.76 42.63 48.09
CA ILE A 287 59.87 43.97 47.49
C ILE A 287 61.25 44.18 46.83
N ASP A 288 62.32 43.54 47.30
CA ASP A 288 63.70 43.82 46.84
C ASP A 288 64.17 42.99 45.63
N LEU A 289 63.40 41.98 45.19
CA LEU A 289 63.78 41.12 44.05
C LEU A 289 63.28 41.63 42.69
N GLN A 290 62.34 42.58 42.66
CA GLN A 290 61.86 43.19 41.41
C GLN A 290 62.74 44.37 40.93
N ASP A 291 63.55 44.96 41.82
CA ASP A 291 64.38 46.14 41.53
C ASP A 291 65.79 45.83 40.99
N LEU A 292 66.15 44.56 40.80
CA LEU A 292 67.44 44.15 40.21
C LEU A 292 67.37 43.71 38.73
N SER A 293 66.16 43.70 38.14
CA SER A 293 65.99 43.39 36.71
C SER A 293 65.84 44.69 35.92
N ILE A 294 66.98 45.31 35.56
CA ILE A 294 67.24 46.20 34.41
C ILE A 294 68.61 46.85 34.68
N HIS A 295 69.69 46.32 34.09
CA HIS A 295 70.90 47.02 33.61
C HIS A 295 72.06 46.03 33.42
N ASP A 296 72.23 45.53 32.18
CA ASP A 296 73.51 45.66 31.47
C ASP A 296 73.45 45.01 30.07
N ALA A 297 73.02 45.82 29.11
CA ALA A 297 73.27 45.61 27.70
C ALA A 297 74.40 46.54 27.24
N LYS A 298 75.40 45.96 26.57
CA LYS A 298 76.45 46.55 25.69
C LYS A 298 77.72 47.15 26.33
N ARG A 299 78.80 46.34 26.26
CA ARG A 299 80.11 46.58 25.57
C ARG A 299 81.01 45.37 25.87
N GLY A 300 81.69 44.68 24.97
CA GLY A 300 81.91 44.81 23.53
C GLY A 300 83.32 44.29 23.18
N SER A 301 83.41 43.38 22.20
CA SER A 301 84.59 43.05 21.35
C SER A 301 85.63 42.03 21.87
N GLN A 302 86.15 41.03 21.15
CA GLN A 302 86.07 40.57 19.75
C GLN A 302 86.70 39.16 19.69
N HIS A 303 86.09 38.17 19.05
CA HIS A 303 86.75 37.26 18.08
C HIS A 303 85.77 36.25 17.47
N GLU A 304 85.92 36.05 16.17
CA GLU A 304 85.04 35.31 15.27
C GLU A 304 85.25 33.79 15.39
N ILE A 305 84.16 33.02 15.52
CA ILE A 305 84.07 31.65 15.02
C ILE A 305 82.68 31.46 14.39
N LYS A 306 82.68 30.86 13.20
CA LYS A 306 81.57 30.65 12.25
C LYS A 306 80.32 29.98 12.86
N PRO A 307 79.12 30.24 12.32
CA PRO A 307 77.90 29.55 12.72
C PRO A 307 77.84 28.14 12.08
N TRP A 308 77.64 27.12 12.91
CA TRP A 308 77.19 25.80 12.46
C TRP A 308 75.71 25.64 12.82
N THR A 309 75.00 25.03 11.90
CA THR A 309 73.57 25.12 11.62
C THR A 309 72.68 24.42 12.66
N GLU A 310 71.50 25.00 12.84
CA GLU A 310 70.31 24.36 13.37
C GLU A 310 69.92 23.14 12.52
N GLU A 311 69.76 21.98 13.14
CA GLU A 311 68.89 20.94 12.61
C GLU A 311 68.30 20.12 13.77
N ASN A 312 66.99 19.84 13.68
CA ASN A 312 66.20 18.91 14.51
C ASN A 312 65.34 19.46 15.67
N LEU A 313 64.70 20.63 15.48
CA LEU A 313 63.43 20.92 16.18
C LEU A 313 62.17 20.73 15.31
N THR A 314 62.31 20.42 14.02
CA THR A 314 61.19 20.24 13.07
C THR A 314 60.75 18.78 12.86
N GLN A 315 61.52 17.78 13.30
CA GLN A 315 61.15 16.36 13.15
C GLN A 315 60.20 15.83 14.25
N LYS A 316 60.08 16.50 15.41
CA LYS A 316 59.13 16.10 16.47
C LYS A 316 57.68 16.56 16.25
N ASN A 317 57.45 17.56 15.38
CA ASN A 317 56.09 18.05 15.10
C ASN A 317 55.41 17.40 13.88
N ILE A 318 56.18 16.71 13.02
CA ILE A 318 55.64 16.00 11.84
C ILE A 318 55.10 14.61 12.24
N THR A 319 55.68 13.97 13.26
CA THR A 319 55.27 12.65 13.76
C THR A 319 53.98 12.67 14.59
N GLN A 320 53.60 13.82 15.15
CA GLN A 320 52.31 13.99 15.84
C GLN A 320 51.15 14.37 14.90
N LYS A 321 51.43 14.85 13.68
CA LYS A 321 50.40 15.14 12.67
C LYS A 321 50.10 13.97 11.72
N LEU A 322 51.03 13.02 11.55
CA LEU A 322 50.80 11.82 10.73
C LEU A 322 50.04 10.70 11.44
N LYS A 323 49.88 10.76 12.78
CA LYS A 323 49.08 9.79 13.56
C LYS A 323 47.58 10.13 13.67
N ARG A 324 47.10 11.13 12.93
CA ARG A 324 45.66 11.50 12.88
C ARG A 324 44.99 11.26 11.52
N LEU A 325 45.63 10.57 10.58
CA LEU A 325 45.12 10.40 9.21
C LEU A 325 44.90 8.95 8.75
N PHE A 326 44.92 7.95 9.63
CA PHE A 326 44.57 6.57 9.27
C PHE A 326 43.76 5.87 10.36
N THR A 327 42.43 5.90 10.21
CA THR A 327 41.53 4.75 10.44
C THR A 327 40.20 5.00 9.69
N PRO A 328 39.52 3.94 9.21
CA PRO A 328 38.64 3.98 8.05
C PRO A 328 37.25 4.56 8.33
N VAL A 329 36.66 5.15 7.28
CA VAL A 329 35.26 5.56 7.21
C VAL A 329 34.43 4.34 6.76
N GLU A 330 33.53 3.89 7.63
CA GLU A 330 32.34 3.11 7.27
C GLU A 330 31.27 4.10 6.77
N ASP A 331 30.63 3.75 5.66
CA ASP A 331 29.63 4.56 4.96
C ASP A 331 28.26 3.90 5.19
N ASP A 332 27.60 4.25 6.29
CA ASP A 332 26.18 3.94 6.53
C ASP A 332 25.38 5.24 6.36
N ARG A 333 24.66 5.33 5.25
CA ARG A 333 23.61 6.32 5.01
C ARG A 333 22.26 5.65 5.16
N GLU A 334 21.70 5.72 6.36
CA GLU A 334 20.25 5.66 6.55
C GLU A 334 19.74 7.03 6.97
N SER A 335 18.87 7.57 6.13
CA SER A 335 17.98 8.67 6.42
C SER A 335 16.72 8.08 7.06
N ASP A 336 16.35 8.53 8.25
CA ASP A 336 14.98 8.36 8.72
C ASP A 336 14.42 9.68 9.25
N TYR A 337 13.28 10.00 8.63
CA TYR A 337 12.37 11.10 8.93
C TYR A 337 11.54 10.70 10.14
N ASP A 338 11.49 11.57 11.16
CA ASP A 338 10.46 11.53 12.20
C ASP A 338 9.11 11.90 11.57
N GLY A 339 8.19 10.93 11.56
CA GLY A 339 6.82 11.06 11.09
C GLY A 339 5.83 10.43 12.06
N ASP A 340 4.95 11.29 12.58
CA ASP A 340 3.75 11.08 13.38
C ASP A 340 3.13 9.67 13.48
N ASN A 341 2.90 9.25 14.73
CA ASN A 341 1.96 8.19 15.09
C ASN A 341 0.55 8.76 15.28
N LYS A 342 -0.42 8.30 14.47
CA LYS A 342 -1.85 8.28 14.81
C LYS A 342 -2.61 7.24 13.98
N ASP A 343 -3.42 6.47 14.71
CA ASP A 343 -4.73 5.89 14.37
C ASP A 343 -4.79 5.08 13.06
N GLY A 344 -4.91 3.74 13.07
CA GLY A 344 -6.03 3.00 13.62
C GLY A 344 -7.03 2.72 12.50
N GLU A 345 -7.13 1.47 12.02
CA GLU A 345 -8.37 0.86 11.55
C GLU A 345 -8.19 -0.62 11.20
N GLU A 346 -9.21 -1.38 11.59
CA GLU A 346 -9.45 -2.80 11.37
C GLU A 346 -9.69 -3.08 9.88
N SER A 347 -9.19 -4.22 9.40
CA SER A 347 -9.61 -4.80 8.12
C SER A 347 -10.49 -5.99 8.42
N ASP A 348 -11.81 -5.76 8.40
CA ASP A 348 -12.81 -6.79 8.18
C ASP A 348 -12.72 -7.24 6.70
N ASP A 349 -12.05 -8.36 6.46
CA ASP A 349 -12.12 -9.07 5.18
C ASP A 349 -13.41 -9.91 5.13
N GLU A 350 -14.56 -9.25 4.94
CA GLU A 350 -15.77 -9.91 4.45
C GLU A 350 -15.76 -9.95 2.92
N ASP A 351 -15.63 -11.17 2.40
CA ASP A 351 -15.76 -11.54 0.98
C ASP A 351 -17.13 -11.07 0.41
N PRO A 352 -17.16 -10.12 -0.56
CA PRO A 352 -18.40 -9.65 -1.17
C PRO A 352 -19.07 -10.64 -2.13
N PHE A 353 -18.47 -11.81 -2.37
CA PHE A 353 -18.95 -12.81 -3.33
C PHE A 353 -19.34 -14.16 -2.70
N GLY A 354 -19.17 -14.33 -1.38
CA GLY A 354 -19.49 -15.57 -0.67
C GLY A 354 -20.98 -15.93 -0.58
N ASN A 355 -21.89 -15.00 -0.86
CA ASN A 355 -23.34 -15.17 -0.64
C ASN A 355 -24.19 -15.47 -1.88
N TYR A 356 -23.58 -15.70 -3.06
CA TYR A 356 -24.34 -15.93 -4.30
C TYR A 356 -24.42 -17.39 -4.78
N PHE A 357 -23.78 -18.33 -4.09
CA PHE A 357 -23.71 -19.74 -4.51
C PHE A 357 -24.36 -20.74 -3.53
N GLN A 358 -25.14 -20.28 -2.57
CA GLN A 358 -25.97 -21.14 -1.72
C GLN A 358 -27.45 -20.92 -2.00
N PHE A 359 -27.89 -21.41 -3.15
CA PHE A 359 -29.26 -21.89 -3.30
C PHE A 359 -29.16 -23.40 -3.48
N ASP A 360 -29.63 -24.12 -2.47
CA ASP A 360 -29.79 -25.57 -2.50
C ASP A 360 -30.71 -25.96 -3.67
N ASP A 361 -30.20 -26.83 -4.55
CA ASP A 361 -30.90 -27.44 -5.67
C ASP A 361 -31.90 -28.53 -5.20
N GLU A 362 -32.81 -28.22 -4.28
CA GLU A 362 -33.71 -29.25 -3.72
C GLU A 362 -35.08 -29.39 -4.39
N ASP A 363 -35.51 -28.51 -5.31
CA ASP A 363 -36.88 -28.56 -5.88
C ASP A 363 -36.94 -28.56 -7.43
N PHE A 364 -36.01 -29.25 -8.11
CA PHE A 364 -36.06 -29.37 -9.59
C PHE A 364 -37.10 -30.39 -10.10
N ASP A 365 -37.56 -31.31 -9.25
CA ASP A 365 -38.52 -32.36 -9.63
C ASP A 365 -39.99 -31.89 -9.62
N ASP A 366 -40.31 -30.77 -8.96
CA ASP A 366 -41.68 -30.23 -8.88
C ASP A 366 -42.09 -29.44 -10.14
N TYR A 367 -41.11 -29.03 -10.96
CA TYR A 367 -41.34 -28.33 -12.23
C TYR A 367 -41.76 -29.24 -13.39
N LEU A 368 -41.58 -30.56 -13.27
CA LEU A 368 -41.89 -31.52 -14.33
C LEU A 368 -43.31 -32.13 -14.23
N GLN A 369 -44.09 -31.80 -13.18
CA GLN A 369 -45.45 -32.32 -12.98
C GLN A 369 -46.59 -31.40 -13.44
N LEU A 370 -46.29 -30.36 -14.23
CA LEU A 370 -47.35 -29.50 -14.78
C LEU A 370 -47.97 -30.16 -16.02
N GLY A 371 -49.10 -30.83 -15.81
CA GLY A 371 -50.00 -31.27 -16.88
C GLY A 371 -50.56 -30.10 -17.71
N PRO A 372 -51.27 -30.36 -18.83
CA PRO A 372 -51.69 -29.33 -19.78
C PRO A 372 -52.52 -28.24 -19.09
N VAL A 373 -51.96 -27.03 -19.04
CA VAL A 373 -52.53 -25.87 -18.33
C VAL A 373 -53.75 -25.35 -19.09
N GLU A 374 -54.94 -25.55 -18.53
CA GLU A 374 -56.15 -24.84 -18.95
C GLU A 374 -55.97 -23.33 -18.71
N LEU A 375 -56.28 -22.54 -19.75
CA LEU A 375 -56.15 -21.09 -19.82
C LEU A 375 -56.88 -20.39 -18.64
N LYS A 376 -56.16 -20.13 -17.55
CA LYS A 376 -56.58 -19.17 -16.53
C LYS A 376 -56.19 -17.75 -16.98
N MET A 377 -57.20 -16.92 -17.19
CA MET A 377 -57.05 -15.50 -17.50
C MET A 377 -56.27 -14.81 -16.38
N LEU A 378 -55.04 -14.39 -16.69
CA LEU A 378 -54.16 -13.64 -15.79
C LEU A 378 -54.59 -12.18 -15.74
N GLN A 379 -54.84 -11.67 -14.52
CA GLN A 379 -55.07 -10.25 -14.27
C GLN A 379 -53.77 -9.63 -13.75
N VAL A 380 -53.22 -8.67 -14.50
CA VAL A 380 -51.99 -7.94 -14.13
C VAL A 380 -52.36 -6.72 -13.31
N VAL A 381 -51.86 -6.63 -12.08
CA VAL A 381 -51.92 -5.43 -11.25
C VAL A 381 -50.50 -4.88 -11.10
N GLY A 382 -50.24 -3.71 -11.68
CA GLY A 382 -48.95 -3.04 -11.59
C GLY A 382 -48.85 -2.15 -10.34
N SER A 383 -47.76 -2.29 -9.59
CA SER A 383 -47.36 -1.36 -8.52
C SER A 383 -46.33 -0.36 -9.04
N LYS A 384 -46.50 0.93 -8.75
CA LYS A 384 -45.54 1.98 -9.14
C LYS A 384 -44.35 2.01 -8.19
N MET A 385 -43.15 1.79 -8.72
CA MET A 385 -41.87 2.01 -8.03
C MET A 385 -41.28 3.38 -8.39
N PRO A 386 -40.67 4.11 -7.44
CA PRO A 386 -40.02 5.38 -7.74
C PRO A 386 -38.71 5.18 -8.53
N ILE A 387 -38.49 6.03 -9.51
CA ILE A 387 -37.29 6.03 -10.37
C ILE A 387 -36.12 6.60 -9.57
N TYR A 388 -35.09 5.78 -9.31
CA TYR A 388 -33.83 6.24 -8.73
C TYR A 388 -33.10 7.15 -9.73
N LYS A 389 -32.73 8.36 -9.29
CA LYS A 389 -31.82 9.21 -10.05
C LYS A 389 -30.39 8.68 -9.91
N PRO A 390 -29.60 8.58 -11.00
CA PRO A 390 -28.20 8.18 -10.90
C PRO A 390 -27.43 9.19 -10.05
N LYS A 391 -26.59 8.69 -9.13
CA LYS A 391 -25.62 9.52 -8.40
C LYS A 391 -24.70 10.19 -9.43
N THR A 392 -24.53 11.51 -9.29
CA THR A 392 -23.48 12.21 -10.02
C THR A 392 -22.12 11.72 -9.51
N PRO A 393 -21.19 11.35 -10.41
CA PRO A 393 -19.87 10.85 -10.03
C PRO A 393 -19.10 11.90 -9.20
N SER A 394 -18.27 11.40 -8.28
CA SER A 394 -17.45 12.23 -7.40
C SER A 394 -16.40 13.00 -8.21
N ALA A 395 -15.97 14.16 -7.72
CA ALA A 395 -14.95 14.98 -8.38
C ALA A 395 -13.62 14.24 -8.62
N ASP A 396 -13.36 13.17 -7.87
CA ASP A 396 -12.16 12.34 -8.03
C ASP A 396 -12.32 11.26 -9.12
N GLU A 397 -13.55 10.83 -9.43
CA GLU A 397 -13.83 9.91 -10.56
C GLU A 397 -13.77 10.65 -11.90
N ILE A 398 -14.01 11.96 -11.92
CA ILE A 398 -13.84 12.79 -13.12
C ILE A 398 -12.35 13.05 -13.40
N LYS A 399 -11.52 13.14 -12.36
CA LYS A 399 -10.06 13.29 -12.51
C LYS A 399 -9.38 12.01 -13.01
N SER A 400 -9.89 10.83 -12.68
CA SER A 400 -9.33 9.56 -13.17
C SER A 400 -9.62 9.31 -14.65
N LEU A 401 -10.69 9.90 -15.20
CA LEU A 401 -11.01 9.88 -16.64
C LEU A 401 -10.12 10.77 -17.50
N ASP A 402 -9.46 11.77 -16.92
CA ASP A 402 -8.48 12.65 -17.60
C ASP A 402 -7.05 12.08 -17.61
N TYR A 403 -6.85 10.85 -17.13
CA TYR A 403 -5.55 10.18 -17.14
C TYR A 403 -5.16 9.73 -18.55
N LYS A 404 -4.34 10.55 -19.22
CA LYS A 404 -3.71 10.23 -20.52
C LYS A 404 -2.41 9.45 -20.29
N PRO A 405 -2.27 8.21 -20.79
CA PRO A 405 -1.08 7.37 -20.58
C PRO A 405 0.16 7.79 -21.40
N GLU A 406 0.12 8.92 -22.11
CA GLU A 406 1.22 9.37 -22.98
C GLU A 406 2.38 10.07 -22.23
N ASN A 407 2.21 10.40 -20.94
CA ASN A 407 3.24 11.06 -20.12
C ASN A 407 3.98 10.09 -19.18
N TRP A 408 4.06 8.82 -19.55
CA TRP A 408 4.93 7.86 -18.87
C TRP A 408 6.40 8.13 -19.26
N PRO A 409 7.36 8.13 -18.32
CA PRO A 409 8.76 8.47 -18.61
C PRO A 409 9.46 7.47 -19.55
N ILE A 410 8.79 6.39 -19.94
CA ILE A 410 9.29 5.38 -20.86
C ILE A 410 8.33 5.27 -22.04
N SER A 411 8.70 5.89 -23.15
CA SER A 411 7.95 5.76 -24.41
C SER A 411 8.27 4.41 -25.08
N SER A 412 7.33 3.87 -25.85
CA SER A 412 7.52 2.60 -26.59
C SER A 412 8.71 2.64 -27.56
N THR A 413 9.12 3.84 -27.98
CA THR A 413 10.33 4.08 -28.77
C THR A 413 11.61 3.87 -27.96
N MET A 414 11.62 4.18 -26.66
CA MET A 414 12.75 3.90 -25.76
C MET A 414 12.91 2.40 -25.48
N LEU A 415 11.82 1.66 -25.30
CA LEU A 415 11.85 0.20 -25.16
C LEU A 415 12.38 -0.49 -26.43
N LYS A 416 11.97 -0.02 -27.62
CA LYS A 416 12.49 -0.53 -28.89
C LYS A 416 13.98 -0.22 -29.11
N LYS A 417 14.47 0.90 -28.58
CA LYS A 417 15.89 1.28 -28.66
C LYS A 417 16.76 0.42 -27.75
N ALA A 418 16.27 0.03 -26.57
CA ALA A 418 16.95 -0.93 -25.69
C ALA A 418 17.05 -2.32 -26.32
N LEU A 419 16.02 -2.76 -27.06
CA LEU A 419 16.01 -4.05 -27.76
C LEU A 419 16.93 -4.10 -29.01
N THR A 420 17.32 -2.95 -29.56
CA THR A 420 18.13 -2.88 -30.80
C THR A 420 19.57 -2.41 -30.59
N GLY A 421 19.95 -2.04 -29.37
CA GLY A 421 21.29 -1.55 -29.02
C GLY A 421 22.35 -2.62 -28.72
N GLY A 422 22.04 -3.91 -28.88
CA GLY A 422 22.94 -5.03 -28.56
C GLY A 422 23.72 -5.62 -29.75
N ALA A 423 23.88 -4.90 -30.85
CA ALA A 423 24.60 -5.38 -32.04
C ALA A 423 25.53 -4.33 -32.63
N THR A 424 26.65 -4.09 -31.93
CA THR A 424 27.94 -3.68 -32.52
C THR A 424 29.06 -4.23 -31.67
#